data_AF-A0A1C1YZ39-F1
#
_entry.id   AF-A0A1C1YZ39-F1
#
_cell.length_a   1.000
_cell.length_b   1.000
_cell.length_c   1.000
_cell.angle_alpha   90.00
_cell.angle_beta   90.00
_cell.angle_gamma   90.00
#
_symmetry.space_group_name_H-M   'P 1'
#
loop_
_entity.id
_entity.type
_entity.pdbx_description
1 polymer ?
#
loop_
_entity_poly.entity_id
_entity_poly.type
_entity_poly.pdbx_seq_one_letter_code
_entity_poly.pdbx_strand_id
1 'polypeptide(L)'
;MTSLHTNAGAMSALQTLRSIGASLTTAQRAISSGLDVQTAADNAAYWSISTTMRSDHKALSTVTDALGLGAAAAEVAYTATDSIVDVLTTFKARLVAAKEDGIDKSKIQAELSELVKQTRSVVGAASFGGVNWLETSAPSHLMNTPDLHTSVVSGFVRSAGGSVAAKTTELNLKMTSMLNDGGGGILQKELGGIGDIGGFRGTNANSIAHQGHEARTFTGPASFGATDYVEFDLLVDAGALSAGQTFAGLRIDKALVDAALGTSDGTISTGAEMRTVLEKLFVDNSIPATAYETMFSSTDPSKFEIGSLETSGEPGSSIEVMNVNSSFGGAYPPGYALGLENPPYRDHDNMYPSADITFSKPFTVSPTSSFWFDVQVGTGALTTHTVDRSVVDAALGTTDGYIADATALATVLAYVAAPSNLAVTANGTEITFSADLSVYPEAGNRAARVNVGNVQSNPSWALEFDLDEVDITGDDFTLDEYIRGVEFMLKGSIASASLLGSLQSRIDLQSEFTTTLMSSIDRGIGRLVDADMNEQSTRLKALQTQQQLAMQSLQIANSNAESILALFR
;
A
#
# COMPACT_ATOMS: atom_id res chain seq x y z
N MET A 1 92.64 58.99 -2.86
CA MET A 1 93.66 58.43 -1.93
C MET A 1 93.57 56.92 -1.98
N THR A 2 94.55 56.26 -2.59
CA THR A 2 94.73 54.80 -2.56
C THR A 2 95.56 54.46 -1.32
N SER A 3 94.99 53.67 -0.40
CA SER A 3 95.68 53.15 0.78
C SER A 3 96.36 51.82 0.41
N LEU A 4 97.65 51.66 0.76
CA LEU A 4 98.43 50.43 0.55
C LEU A 4 97.93 49.24 1.39
N HIS A 5 97.17 49.49 2.46
CA HIS A 5 96.62 48.45 3.32
C HIS A 5 95.18 48.04 2.95
N THR A 6 94.49 48.82 2.11
CA THR A 6 93.09 48.58 1.73
C THR A 6 92.91 48.79 0.23
N ASN A 7 92.92 47.68 -0.54
CA ASN A 7 92.63 47.70 -1.97
C ASN A 7 91.12 47.85 -2.20
N ALA A 8 90.67 49.10 -2.30
CA ALA A 8 89.27 49.44 -2.53
C ALA A 8 88.70 48.84 -3.83
N GLY A 9 89.53 48.70 -4.88
CA GLY A 9 89.12 48.08 -6.14
C GLY A 9 88.86 46.58 -6.01
N ALA A 10 89.75 45.85 -5.32
CA ALA A 10 89.57 44.43 -5.06
C ALA A 10 88.43 44.15 -4.06
N MET A 11 88.22 45.00 -3.05
CA MET A 11 87.08 44.86 -2.13
C MET A 11 85.73 45.08 -2.84
N SER A 12 85.65 46.08 -3.73
CA SER A 12 84.46 46.33 -4.55
C SER A 12 84.19 45.18 -5.53
N ALA A 13 85.23 44.65 -6.18
CA ALA A 13 85.12 43.47 -7.05
C ALA A 13 84.73 42.21 -6.25
N LEU A 14 85.25 42.02 -5.04
CA LEU A 14 84.89 40.90 -4.16
C LEU A 14 83.45 41.01 -3.66
N GLN A 15 82.99 42.21 -3.31
CA GLN A 15 81.59 42.47 -2.93
C GLN A 15 80.65 42.16 -4.12
N THR A 16 81.06 42.54 -5.33
CA THR A 16 80.35 42.20 -6.57
C THR A 16 80.33 40.69 -6.82
N LEU A 17 81.46 40.00 -6.65
CA LEU A 17 81.56 38.55 -6.81
C LEU A 17 80.72 37.79 -5.77
N ARG A 18 80.68 38.26 -4.52
CA ARG A 18 79.80 37.72 -3.48
C ARG A 18 78.32 37.93 -3.81
N SER A 19 77.96 39.09 -4.37
CA SER A 19 76.60 39.36 -4.85
C SER A 19 76.19 38.46 -6.02
N ILE A 20 77.09 38.25 -6.99
CA ILE A 20 76.88 37.32 -8.11
C ILE A 20 76.78 35.88 -7.60
N GLY A 21 77.64 35.46 -6.68
CA GLY A 21 77.60 34.13 -6.07
C GLY A 21 76.30 33.85 -5.31
N ALA A 22 75.79 34.84 -4.57
CA ALA A 22 74.48 34.75 -3.91
C ALA A 22 73.34 34.63 -4.94
N SER A 23 73.37 35.44 -6.00
CA SER A 23 72.38 35.39 -7.09
C SER A 23 72.41 34.06 -7.86
N LEU A 24 73.61 33.51 -8.09
CA LEU A 24 73.82 32.24 -8.77
C LEU A 24 73.29 31.08 -7.93
N THR A 25 73.53 31.11 -6.61
CA THR A 25 72.95 30.14 -5.66
C THR A 25 71.42 30.19 -5.69
N THR A 26 70.82 31.38 -5.78
CA THR A 26 69.37 31.53 -5.87
C THR A 26 68.79 31.03 -7.18
N ALA A 27 69.39 31.38 -8.32
CA ALA A 27 68.96 30.86 -9.63
C ALA A 27 69.10 29.33 -9.72
N GLN A 28 70.19 28.77 -9.18
CA GLN A 28 70.37 27.31 -9.09
C GLN A 28 69.30 26.65 -8.22
N ARG A 29 68.94 27.28 -7.09
CA ARG A 29 67.89 26.78 -6.20
C ARG A 29 66.54 26.79 -6.90
N ALA A 30 66.16 27.89 -7.56
CA ALA A 30 64.90 28.00 -8.29
C ALA A 30 64.81 26.99 -9.44
N ILE A 31 65.91 26.74 -10.16
CA ILE A 31 65.98 25.69 -11.19
C ILE A 31 65.87 24.29 -10.57
N SER A 32 66.50 24.06 -9.42
CA SER A 32 66.48 22.74 -8.77
C SER A 32 65.14 22.43 -8.11
N SER A 33 64.46 23.43 -7.54
CA SER A 33 63.17 23.28 -6.87
C SER A 33 61.99 23.44 -7.82
N GLY A 34 62.19 24.08 -8.97
CA GLY A 34 61.12 24.55 -9.85
C GLY A 34 60.32 25.73 -9.30
N LEU A 35 60.71 26.29 -8.15
CA LEU A 35 59.96 27.33 -7.43
C LEU A 35 60.79 28.61 -7.30
N ASP A 36 60.22 29.74 -7.71
CA ASP A 36 60.79 31.07 -7.51
C ASP A 36 60.60 31.56 -6.07
N VAL A 37 59.51 31.13 -5.41
CA VAL A 37 59.21 31.40 -4.00
C VAL A 37 59.09 30.07 -3.24
N GLN A 38 60.19 29.62 -2.63
CA GLN A 38 60.24 28.34 -1.90
C GLN A 38 59.98 28.52 -0.40
N THR A 39 60.50 29.60 0.18
CA THR A 39 60.46 29.88 1.61
C THR A 39 59.88 31.27 1.88
N ALA A 40 59.47 31.52 3.13
CA ALA A 40 58.96 32.84 3.54
C ALA A 40 60.00 33.97 3.37
N ALA A 41 61.29 33.63 3.33
CA ALA A 41 62.38 34.59 3.11
C ALA A 41 62.45 35.08 1.66
N ASP A 42 61.96 34.29 0.69
CA ASP A 42 61.98 34.65 -0.73
C ASP A 42 60.89 35.69 -1.05
N ASN A 43 59.66 35.47 -0.57
CA ASN A 43 58.56 36.43 -0.57
C ASN A 43 57.48 36.03 0.44
N ALA A 44 57.40 36.73 1.58
CA ALA A 44 56.50 36.34 2.67
C ALA A 44 55.01 36.34 2.28
N ALA A 45 54.58 37.25 1.40
CA ALA A 45 53.18 37.36 0.99
C ALA A 45 52.78 36.21 0.06
N TYR A 46 53.54 35.98 -1.01
CA TYR A 46 53.26 34.87 -1.95
C TYR A 46 53.46 33.51 -1.29
N TRP A 47 54.45 33.36 -0.41
CA TRP A 47 54.65 32.13 0.35
C TRP A 47 53.47 31.84 1.29
N SER A 48 52.95 32.84 2.00
CA SER A 48 51.82 32.66 2.92
C SER A 48 50.52 32.29 2.17
N ILE A 49 50.22 32.98 1.08
CA ILE A 49 49.03 32.72 0.25
C ILE A 49 49.13 31.32 -0.38
N SER A 50 50.26 30.99 -1.02
CA SER A 50 50.45 29.68 -1.65
C SER A 50 50.48 28.52 -0.65
N THR A 51 51.02 28.73 0.56
CA THR A 51 50.99 27.72 1.63
C THR A 51 49.56 27.47 2.11
N THR A 52 48.76 28.54 2.26
CA THR A 52 47.33 28.42 2.58
C THR A 52 46.58 27.67 1.48
N MET A 53 46.81 28.04 0.21
CA MET A 53 46.21 27.37 -0.94
C MET A 53 46.62 25.88 -1.04
N ARG A 54 47.88 25.54 -0.76
CA ARG A 54 48.35 24.13 -0.69
C ARG A 54 47.66 23.36 0.43
N SER A 55 47.44 24.00 1.58
CA SER A 55 46.66 23.42 2.67
C SER A 55 45.21 23.17 2.26
N ASP A 56 44.58 24.12 1.58
CA ASP A 56 43.21 23.98 1.08
C ASP A 56 43.11 22.87 0.03
N HIS A 57 44.07 22.78 -0.89
CA HIS A 57 44.15 21.71 -1.89
C HIS A 57 44.20 20.33 -1.21
N LYS A 58 45.01 20.18 -0.16
CA LYS A 58 45.08 18.92 0.61
C LYS A 58 43.76 18.58 1.29
N ALA A 59 43.06 19.58 1.86
CA ALA A 59 41.76 19.39 2.47
C ALA A 59 40.70 18.97 1.42
N LEU A 60 40.69 19.61 0.25
CA LEU A 60 39.82 19.27 -0.87
C LEU A 60 40.08 17.86 -1.38
N SER A 61 41.35 17.46 -1.51
CA SER A 61 41.71 16.08 -1.89
C SER A 61 41.11 15.05 -0.95
N THR A 62 41.15 15.31 0.36
CA THR A 62 40.55 14.41 1.37
C THR A 62 39.03 14.34 1.23
N VAL A 63 38.38 15.46 0.88
CA VAL A 63 36.94 15.47 0.59
C VAL A 63 36.62 14.72 -0.70
N THR A 64 37.44 14.84 -1.75
CA THR A 64 37.28 14.06 -2.98
C THR A 64 37.39 12.56 -2.70
N ASP A 65 38.33 12.12 -1.86
CA ASP A 65 38.44 10.72 -1.45
C ASP A 65 37.17 10.25 -0.71
N ALA A 66 36.65 11.09 0.19
CA ALA A 66 35.41 10.80 0.94
C ALA A 66 34.16 10.80 0.05
N LEU A 67 34.08 11.70 -0.94
CA LEU A 67 33.03 11.71 -1.97
C LEU A 67 33.09 10.43 -2.81
N GLY A 68 34.29 9.98 -3.19
CA GLY A 68 34.48 8.71 -3.90
C GLY A 68 34.00 7.49 -3.10
N LEU A 69 34.25 7.49 -1.78
CA LEU A 69 33.74 6.44 -0.88
C LEU A 69 32.20 6.46 -0.80
N GLY A 70 31.60 7.64 -0.68
CA GLY A 70 30.15 7.81 -0.67
C GLY A 70 29.49 7.44 -1.99
N ALA A 71 30.12 7.78 -3.12
CA ALA A 71 29.68 7.40 -4.45
C ALA A 71 29.68 5.88 -4.62
N ALA A 72 30.75 5.21 -4.20
CA ALA A 72 30.84 3.76 -4.26
C ALA A 72 29.77 3.06 -3.41
N ALA A 73 29.50 3.57 -2.20
CA ALA A 73 28.43 3.05 -1.35
C ALA A 73 27.03 3.21 -1.99
N ALA A 74 26.76 4.40 -2.53
CA ALA A 74 25.50 4.68 -3.21
C ALA A 74 25.32 3.83 -4.48
N GLU A 75 26.39 3.63 -5.25
CA GLU A 75 26.39 2.82 -6.47
C GLU A 75 26.13 1.34 -6.18
N VAL A 76 26.73 0.77 -5.13
CA VAL A 76 26.47 -0.61 -4.71
C VAL A 76 24.99 -0.79 -4.34
N ALA A 77 24.44 0.13 -3.55
CA ALA A 77 23.03 0.07 -3.17
C ALA A 77 22.09 0.28 -4.37
N TYR A 78 22.44 1.21 -5.28
CA TYR A 78 21.67 1.48 -6.49
C TYR A 78 21.64 0.28 -7.43
N THR A 79 22.81 -0.29 -7.74
CA THR A 79 22.95 -1.47 -8.62
C THR A 79 22.21 -2.68 -8.06
N ALA A 80 22.30 -2.91 -6.75
CA ALA A 80 21.55 -3.99 -6.11
C ALA A 80 20.04 -3.74 -6.17
N THR A 81 19.59 -2.52 -5.93
CA THR A 81 18.17 -2.16 -6.05
C THR A 81 17.65 -2.34 -7.48
N ASP A 82 18.44 -1.93 -8.48
CA ASP A 82 18.10 -2.11 -9.91
C ASP A 82 17.94 -3.60 -10.25
N SER A 83 18.86 -4.45 -9.79
CA SER A 83 18.73 -5.89 -9.94
C SER A 83 17.50 -6.46 -9.22
N ILE A 84 17.10 -5.92 -8.07
CA ILE A 84 15.88 -6.35 -7.37
C ILE A 84 14.63 -5.96 -8.18
N VAL A 85 14.60 -4.77 -8.78
CA VAL A 85 13.52 -4.33 -9.68
C VAL A 85 13.35 -5.30 -10.84
N ASP A 86 14.45 -5.76 -11.46
CA ASP A 86 14.41 -6.77 -12.52
C ASP A 86 13.89 -8.13 -12.06
N VAL A 87 14.33 -8.59 -10.88
CA VAL A 87 13.86 -9.85 -10.29
C VAL A 87 12.37 -9.77 -9.96
N LEU A 88 11.90 -8.69 -9.33
CA LEU A 88 10.47 -8.48 -9.03
C LEU A 88 9.62 -8.37 -10.29
N THR A 89 10.15 -7.77 -11.36
CA THR A 89 9.48 -7.73 -12.67
C THR A 89 9.30 -9.13 -13.24
N THR A 90 10.34 -9.97 -13.14
CA THR A 90 10.27 -11.38 -13.54
C THR A 90 9.32 -12.17 -12.63
N PHE A 91 9.35 -11.92 -11.32
CA PHE A 91 8.49 -12.54 -10.33
C PHE A 91 7.01 -12.29 -10.64
N LYS A 92 6.65 -11.02 -10.91
CA LYS A 92 5.30 -10.64 -11.34
C LYS A 92 4.89 -11.34 -12.63
N ALA A 93 5.80 -11.45 -13.60
CA ALA A 93 5.50 -12.17 -14.84
C ALA A 93 5.18 -13.66 -14.60
N ARG A 94 5.85 -14.31 -13.65
CA ARG A 94 5.56 -15.69 -13.24
C ARG A 94 4.22 -15.82 -12.52
N LEU A 95 3.85 -14.87 -11.66
CA LEU A 95 2.52 -14.83 -11.05
C LEU A 95 1.42 -14.66 -12.11
N VAL A 96 1.64 -13.80 -13.11
CA VAL A 96 0.69 -13.62 -14.23
C VAL A 96 0.57 -14.90 -15.05
N ALA A 97 1.68 -15.58 -15.34
CA ALA A 97 1.65 -16.87 -16.03
C ALA A 97 0.84 -17.92 -15.24
N ALA A 98 0.94 -17.94 -13.90
CA ALA A 98 0.16 -18.85 -13.06
C ALA A 98 -1.37 -18.65 -13.13
N LYS A 99 -1.86 -17.56 -13.74
CA LYS A 99 -3.29 -17.35 -13.98
C LYS A 99 -3.83 -18.13 -15.17
N GLU A 100 -2.98 -18.64 -16.06
CA GLU A 100 -3.45 -19.42 -17.21
C GLU A 100 -3.98 -20.79 -16.78
N ASP A 101 -5.13 -21.18 -17.33
CA ASP A 101 -5.76 -22.47 -17.04
C ASP A 101 -4.87 -23.64 -17.48
N GLY A 102 -4.82 -24.69 -16.66
CA GLY A 102 -4.08 -25.93 -16.97
C GLY A 102 -2.58 -25.89 -16.69
N ILE A 103 -2.07 -24.80 -16.10
CA ILE A 103 -0.68 -24.71 -15.64
C ILE A 103 -0.50 -25.36 -14.26
N ASP A 104 0.61 -26.07 -14.12
CA ASP A 104 1.04 -26.67 -12.84
C ASP A 104 1.68 -25.61 -11.93
N LYS A 105 0.88 -25.09 -10.99
CA LYS A 105 1.31 -24.06 -10.03
C LYS A 105 2.50 -24.48 -9.17
N SER A 106 2.71 -25.77 -8.92
CA SER A 106 3.84 -26.24 -8.12
C SER A 106 5.20 -25.95 -8.77
N LYS A 107 5.24 -26.01 -10.12
CA LYS A 107 6.45 -25.69 -10.88
C LYS A 107 6.73 -24.20 -10.89
N ILE A 108 5.69 -23.38 -11.05
CA ILE A 108 5.84 -21.93 -10.95
C ILE A 108 6.26 -21.53 -9.54
N GLN A 109 5.68 -22.13 -8.49
CA GLN A 109 6.09 -21.88 -7.11
C GLN A 109 7.57 -22.18 -6.87
N ALA A 110 8.12 -23.24 -7.49
CA ALA A 110 9.55 -23.53 -7.42
C ALA A 110 10.41 -22.45 -8.08
N GLU A 111 9.97 -21.90 -9.22
CA GLU A 111 10.63 -20.76 -9.87
C GLU A 111 10.55 -19.49 -9.01
N LEU A 112 9.37 -19.17 -8.45
CA LEU A 112 9.17 -18.03 -7.56
C LEU A 112 10.08 -18.14 -6.34
N SER A 113 10.17 -19.32 -5.72
CA SER A 113 11.03 -19.59 -4.58
C SER A 113 12.52 -19.33 -4.88
N GLU A 114 12.96 -19.59 -6.12
CA GLU A 114 14.34 -19.29 -6.53
C GLU A 114 14.57 -17.80 -6.75
N LEU A 115 13.58 -17.08 -7.31
CA LEU A 115 13.63 -15.62 -7.43
C LEU A 115 13.66 -14.94 -6.05
N VAL A 116 12.91 -15.44 -5.05
CA VAL A 116 13.01 -14.95 -3.66
C VAL A 116 14.44 -15.09 -3.13
N LYS A 117 15.07 -16.26 -3.28
CA LYS A 117 16.46 -16.47 -2.84
C LYS A 117 17.43 -15.55 -3.56
N GLN A 118 17.25 -15.35 -4.87
CA GLN A 118 18.06 -14.42 -5.65
C GLN A 118 17.92 -13.00 -5.08
N THR A 119 16.71 -12.52 -4.83
CA THR A 119 16.44 -11.21 -4.21
C THR A 119 17.15 -11.08 -2.87
N ARG A 120 17.01 -12.06 -1.97
CA ARG A 120 17.72 -12.05 -0.66
C ARG A 120 19.23 -12.01 -0.81
N SER A 121 19.78 -12.79 -1.74
CA SER A 121 21.22 -12.79 -2.01
C SER A 121 21.70 -11.44 -2.52
N VAL A 122 20.92 -10.75 -3.35
CA VAL A 122 21.25 -9.40 -3.84
C VAL A 122 21.20 -8.39 -2.70
N VAL A 123 20.15 -8.41 -1.87
CA VAL A 123 20.04 -7.53 -0.69
C VAL A 123 21.24 -7.74 0.25
N GLY A 124 21.54 -8.96 0.65
CA GLY A 124 22.63 -9.25 1.58
C GLY A 124 24.04 -8.96 1.02
N ALA A 125 24.21 -9.05 -0.31
CA ALA A 125 25.48 -8.74 -0.97
C ALA A 125 25.71 -7.23 -1.18
N ALA A 126 24.67 -6.39 -1.04
CA ALA A 126 24.72 -4.94 -1.22
C ALA A 126 25.44 -4.19 -0.07
N SER A 127 26.58 -4.73 0.36
CA SER A 127 27.38 -4.18 1.46
C SER A 127 28.61 -3.45 0.92
N PHE A 128 28.82 -2.24 1.41
CA PHE A 128 30.04 -1.47 1.16
C PHE A 128 30.68 -1.04 2.48
N GLY A 129 31.94 -1.39 2.70
CA GLY A 129 32.64 -1.12 3.96
C GLY A 129 31.98 -1.76 5.19
N GLY A 130 31.22 -2.84 5.01
CA GLY A 130 30.47 -3.52 6.08
C GLY A 130 29.11 -2.90 6.40
N VAL A 131 28.67 -1.88 5.67
CA VAL A 131 27.36 -1.23 5.84
C VAL A 131 26.46 -1.58 4.66
N ASN A 132 25.24 -2.02 4.95
CA ASN A 132 24.19 -2.28 3.96
C ASN A 132 23.12 -1.19 4.06
N TRP A 133 22.74 -0.57 2.94
CA TRP A 133 21.68 0.45 2.90
C TRP A 133 20.32 -0.10 2.48
N LEU A 134 20.28 -1.37 2.06
CA LEU A 134 19.08 -2.10 1.66
C LEU A 134 18.59 -3.06 2.75
N GLU A 135 19.31 -3.16 3.87
CA GLU A 135 18.95 -4.04 4.98
C GLU A 135 19.17 -3.32 6.31
N THR A 136 18.16 -3.36 7.17
CA THR A 136 18.18 -2.74 8.49
C THR A 136 17.93 -3.76 9.59
N SER A 137 18.48 -3.53 10.78
CA SER A 137 18.36 -4.45 11.92
C SER A 137 17.48 -3.89 13.03
N ALA A 138 16.43 -3.12 12.68
CA ALA A 138 15.53 -2.55 13.69
C ALA A 138 14.61 -3.66 14.21
N PRO A 139 14.51 -3.87 15.53
CA PRO A 139 13.72 -4.98 16.10
C PRO A 139 12.21 -4.78 15.96
N SER A 140 11.78 -3.54 15.72
CA SER A 140 10.38 -3.18 15.45
C SER A 140 10.15 -2.96 13.96
N HIS A 141 8.88 -3.09 13.56
CA HIS A 141 8.42 -2.76 12.22
C HIS A 141 8.80 -1.32 11.83
N LEU A 142 9.26 -1.10 10.59
CA LEU A 142 9.78 0.21 10.17
C LEU A 142 8.73 1.35 10.25
N MET A 143 7.45 1.08 9.97
CA MET A 143 6.37 2.07 10.20
C MET A 143 6.34 2.66 11.62
N ASN A 144 6.67 1.86 12.64
CA ASN A 144 6.68 2.26 14.04
C ASN A 144 8.07 2.66 14.55
N THR A 145 9.07 2.58 13.68
CA THR A 145 10.45 2.93 14.00
C THR A 145 10.69 4.39 13.62
N PRO A 146 11.34 5.21 14.47
CA PRO A 146 11.82 6.53 14.10
C PRO A 146 12.70 6.48 12.84
N ASP A 147 12.91 7.63 12.20
CA ASP A 147 13.75 7.68 11.01
C ASP A 147 15.17 7.14 11.28
N LEU A 148 15.62 6.27 10.38
CA LEU A 148 16.93 5.61 10.49
C LEU A 148 17.89 6.33 9.56
N HIS A 149 18.75 7.19 10.12
CA HIS A 149 19.62 8.02 9.30
C HIS A 149 21.00 7.39 9.10
N THR A 150 21.48 7.41 7.87
CA THR A 150 22.91 7.32 7.53
C THR A 150 23.35 8.60 6.83
N SER A 151 24.64 8.89 6.76
CA SER A 151 25.12 10.08 6.08
C SER A 151 26.35 9.82 5.22
N VAL A 152 26.44 10.53 4.10
CA VAL A 152 27.61 10.52 3.23
C VAL A 152 28.10 11.92 2.98
N VAL A 153 29.42 12.06 2.83
CA VAL A 153 30.01 13.34 2.42
C VAL A 153 29.46 13.70 1.05
N SER A 154 28.96 14.92 0.94
CA SER A 154 28.29 15.45 -0.25
C SER A 154 28.77 16.86 -0.59
N GLY A 155 29.87 17.33 0.02
CA GLY A 155 30.56 18.54 -0.42
C GLY A 155 31.53 19.16 0.57
N PHE A 156 32.06 20.32 0.16
CA PHE A 156 33.03 21.10 0.91
C PHE A 156 32.59 22.56 1.00
N VAL A 157 32.69 23.16 2.17
CA VAL A 157 32.47 24.59 2.37
C VAL A 157 33.64 25.22 3.11
N ARG A 158 34.06 26.39 2.62
CA ARG A 158 34.94 27.30 3.34
C ARG A 158 34.14 28.47 3.86
N SER A 159 34.18 28.72 5.16
CA SER A 159 33.52 29.88 5.77
C SER A 159 34.33 31.16 5.52
N ALA A 160 33.67 32.31 5.63
CA ALA A 160 34.32 33.62 5.52
C ALA A 160 35.40 33.85 6.60
N GLY A 161 35.37 33.09 7.70
CA GLY A 161 36.38 33.11 8.77
C GLY A 161 37.58 32.18 8.51
N GLY A 162 37.63 31.51 7.35
CA GLY A 162 38.73 30.62 6.96
C GLY A 162 38.61 29.18 7.47
N SER A 163 37.54 28.82 8.19
CA SER A 163 37.30 27.42 8.57
C SER A 163 36.80 26.60 7.38
N VAL A 164 37.26 25.36 7.28
CA VAL A 164 36.88 24.39 6.24
C VAL A 164 36.08 23.25 6.86
N ALA A 165 34.99 22.87 6.21
CA ALA A 165 34.10 21.80 6.69
C ALA A 165 33.56 20.96 5.53
N ALA A 166 33.44 19.65 5.76
CA ALA A 166 32.70 18.77 4.89
C ALA A 166 31.19 18.95 5.13
N LYS A 167 30.41 19.00 4.06
CA LYS A 167 28.96 18.84 4.10
C LYS A 167 28.63 17.38 3.93
N THR A 168 27.64 16.91 4.68
CA THR A 168 27.05 15.59 4.51
C THR A 168 25.63 15.73 4.00
N THR A 169 25.16 14.69 3.32
CA THR A 169 23.73 14.47 3.15
C THR A 169 23.30 13.26 3.94
N GLU A 170 22.22 13.43 4.69
CA GLU A 170 21.51 12.36 5.34
C GLU A 170 20.61 11.59 4.36
N LEU A 171 20.58 10.28 4.54
CA LEU A 171 19.71 9.34 3.87
C LEU A 171 18.88 8.63 4.94
N ASN A 172 17.55 8.64 4.80
CA ASN A 172 16.66 7.85 5.65
C ASN A 172 16.58 6.43 5.08
N LEU A 173 17.16 5.47 5.79
CA LEU A 173 17.21 4.06 5.42
C LEU A 173 15.81 3.42 5.37
N LYS A 174 14.78 3.99 6.00
CA LYS A 174 13.41 3.50 5.82
C LYS A 174 12.94 3.56 4.37
N MET A 175 13.50 4.47 3.57
CA MET A 175 13.14 4.66 2.17
C MET A 175 13.91 3.74 1.22
N THR A 176 14.98 3.10 1.71
CA THR A 176 15.85 2.24 0.90
C THR A 176 15.90 0.79 1.38
N SER A 177 15.52 0.53 2.63
CA SER A 177 15.55 -0.78 3.24
C SER A 177 14.55 -1.73 2.56
N MET A 178 15.09 -2.74 1.90
CA MET A 178 14.34 -3.85 1.31
C MET A 178 13.85 -4.81 2.39
N LEU A 179 14.70 -5.06 3.39
CA LEU A 179 14.46 -6.01 4.47
C LEU A 179 14.83 -5.41 5.83
N ASN A 180 14.01 -5.70 6.83
CA ASN A 180 14.23 -5.33 8.22
C ASN A 180 13.94 -6.50 9.17
N ASP A 181 14.74 -6.65 10.23
CA ASP A 181 14.56 -7.71 11.24
C ASP A 181 13.15 -7.71 11.86
N GLY A 182 12.61 -6.54 12.19
CA GLY A 182 11.28 -6.36 12.76
C GLY A 182 10.14 -6.21 11.73
N GLY A 183 10.43 -6.36 10.44
CA GLY A 183 9.47 -6.18 9.34
C GLY A 183 9.34 -4.74 8.83
N GLY A 184 8.54 -4.55 7.78
CA GLY A 184 8.25 -3.25 7.16
C GLY A 184 9.31 -2.73 6.20
N GLY A 185 10.29 -3.55 5.80
CA GLY A 185 11.08 -3.27 4.61
C GLY A 185 10.21 -3.29 3.35
N ILE A 186 10.71 -2.73 2.25
CA ILE A 186 9.96 -2.62 0.97
C ILE A 186 9.43 -3.98 0.47
N LEU A 187 10.10 -5.08 0.82
CA LEU A 187 9.75 -6.45 0.42
C LEU A 187 8.98 -7.22 1.51
N GLN A 188 8.53 -6.55 2.56
CA GLN A 188 7.89 -7.14 3.73
C GLN A 188 6.50 -6.58 3.95
N LYS A 189 5.66 -7.36 4.61
CA LYS A 189 4.33 -7.00 5.08
C LYS A 189 4.35 -5.65 5.78
N GLU A 190 3.29 -4.88 5.56
CA GLU A 190 3.03 -3.59 6.21
C GLU A 190 1.98 -3.74 7.32
N LEU A 191 1.98 -2.80 8.27
CA LEU A 191 0.97 -2.74 9.33
C LEU A 191 -0.32 -2.07 8.86
N GLY A 192 -1.42 -2.43 9.53
CA GLY A 192 -2.73 -1.80 9.32
C GLY A 192 -3.55 -2.37 8.17
N GLY A 193 -3.01 -3.34 7.41
CA GLY A 193 -3.82 -4.19 6.54
C GLY A 193 -4.82 -4.99 7.35
N ILE A 194 -6.09 -4.95 6.96
CA ILE A 194 -7.18 -5.69 7.59
C ILE A 194 -7.86 -6.67 6.61
N GLY A 195 -7.20 -6.96 5.48
CA GLY A 195 -7.66 -7.92 4.49
C GLY A 195 -9.00 -7.58 3.87
N ASP A 196 -9.71 -8.63 3.53
CA ASP A 196 -11.11 -8.65 3.12
C ASP A 196 -12.10 -8.46 4.29
N ILE A 197 -11.61 -8.15 5.50
CA ILE A 197 -12.42 -7.93 6.71
C ILE A 197 -13.25 -9.18 7.01
N GLY A 198 -12.62 -10.36 6.91
CA GLY A 198 -13.31 -11.64 7.08
C GLY A 198 -14.45 -11.81 6.08
N GLY A 199 -14.26 -11.38 4.84
CA GLY A 199 -15.24 -11.50 3.76
C GLY A 199 -16.30 -10.39 3.74
N PHE A 200 -16.27 -9.45 4.67
CA PHE A 200 -17.21 -8.34 4.71
C PHE A 200 -16.91 -7.25 3.66
N ARG A 201 -15.64 -7.07 3.29
CA ARG A 201 -15.25 -6.08 2.29
C ARG A 201 -15.84 -6.41 0.91
N GLY A 202 -16.40 -5.40 0.26
CA GLY A 202 -16.97 -5.55 -1.09
C GLY A 202 -18.36 -6.21 -1.10
N THR A 203 -18.93 -6.50 0.06
CA THR A 203 -20.30 -7.00 0.18
C THR A 203 -21.32 -5.86 0.13
N ASN A 204 -22.54 -6.21 -0.30
CA ASN A 204 -23.71 -5.35 -0.25
C ASN A 204 -24.90 -6.23 0.15
N ALA A 205 -25.01 -6.50 1.45
CA ALA A 205 -26.01 -7.37 2.05
C ALA A 205 -27.35 -6.62 2.15
N ASN A 206 -28.20 -6.82 1.13
CA ASN A 206 -29.53 -6.22 1.05
C ASN A 206 -30.59 -7.30 1.15
N SER A 207 -31.41 -7.20 2.18
CA SER A 207 -32.49 -8.15 2.41
C SER A 207 -33.67 -7.90 1.47
N ILE A 208 -34.40 -8.96 1.16
CA ILE A 208 -35.59 -8.91 0.32
C ILE A 208 -36.78 -9.37 1.16
N ALA A 209 -37.84 -8.58 1.13
CA ALA A 209 -39.11 -8.94 1.75
C ALA A 209 -39.96 -9.77 0.80
N HIS A 210 -40.74 -10.68 1.37
CA HIS A 210 -41.49 -11.69 0.64
C HIS A 210 -42.84 -11.91 1.32
N GLN A 211 -43.96 -11.69 0.63
CA GLN A 211 -45.27 -11.96 1.25
C GLN A 211 -45.47 -13.44 1.59
N GLY A 212 -46.24 -13.68 2.66
CA GLY A 212 -46.75 -14.98 3.06
C GLY A 212 -47.71 -15.54 2.02
N HIS A 213 -47.40 -16.73 1.53
CA HIS A 213 -48.19 -17.42 0.53
C HIS A 213 -47.92 -18.92 0.57
N GLU A 214 -48.92 -19.66 0.10
CA GLU A 214 -48.91 -21.10 0.03
C GLU A 214 -49.19 -21.57 -1.40
N ALA A 215 -48.29 -22.39 -1.94
CA ALA A 215 -48.49 -23.00 -3.25
C ALA A 215 -49.08 -24.41 -3.09
N ARG A 216 -50.15 -24.69 -3.83
CA ARG A 216 -50.96 -25.90 -3.73
C ARG A 216 -51.14 -26.57 -5.09
N THR A 217 -51.34 -27.89 -5.07
CA THR A 217 -51.61 -28.68 -6.29
C THR A 217 -53.11 -28.83 -6.46
N PHE A 218 -53.61 -28.49 -7.65
CA PHE A 218 -54.99 -28.74 -8.06
C PHE A 218 -55.18 -30.24 -8.32
N THR A 219 -56.03 -30.90 -7.54
CA THR A 219 -56.15 -32.37 -7.55
C THR A 219 -57.04 -32.93 -8.66
N GLY A 220 -57.76 -32.07 -9.38
CA GLY A 220 -58.54 -32.46 -10.55
C GLY A 220 -59.77 -31.58 -10.76
N PRO A 221 -60.48 -31.74 -11.89
CA PRO A 221 -61.70 -31.00 -12.16
C PRO A 221 -62.85 -31.43 -11.23
N ALA A 222 -63.79 -30.52 -10.94
CA ALA A 222 -65.06 -30.87 -10.30
C ALA A 222 -66.23 -30.03 -10.80
N SER A 223 -67.41 -30.65 -10.86
CA SER A 223 -68.69 -29.98 -11.15
C SER A 223 -69.59 -30.01 -9.93
N PHE A 224 -70.00 -28.84 -9.46
CA PHE A 224 -70.86 -28.66 -8.29
C PHE A 224 -72.34 -28.76 -8.69
N GLY A 225 -73.06 -29.69 -8.09
CA GLY A 225 -74.51 -29.74 -8.10
C GLY A 225 -75.15 -28.73 -7.13
N ALA A 226 -76.48 -28.68 -7.09
CA ALA A 226 -77.23 -27.67 -6.31
C ALA A 226 -77.00 -27.72 -4.79
N THR A 227 -76.55 -28.86 -4.26
CA THR A 227 -76.27 -29.07 -2.82
C THR A 227 -74.80 -29.30 -2.52
N ASP A 228 -73.96 -29.36 -3.55
CA ASP A 228 -72.54 -29.71 -3.39
C ASP A 228 -71.75 -28.51 -2.90
N TYR A 229 -70.71 -28.77 -2.12
CA TYR A 229 -69.86 -27.72 -1.58
C TYR A 229 -68.47 -28.21 -1.19
N VAL A 230 -67.54 -27.26 -1.14
CA VAL A 230 -66.30 -27.31 -0.37
C VAL A 230 -66.37 -26.16 0.62
N GLU A 231 -66.13 -26.43 1.89
CA GLU A 231 -66.15 -25.46 2.98
C GLU A 231 -64.85 -25.55 3.76
N PHE A 232 -64.26 -24.41 4.11
CA PHE A 232 -63.01 -24.35 4.86
C PHE A 232 -62.94 -23.06 5.67
N ASP A 233 -62.01 -23.03 6.61
CA ASP A 233 -61.63 -21.81 7.32
C ASP A 233 -60.31 -21.31 6.76
N LEU A 234 -60.12 -19.99 6.72
CA LEU A 234 -58.85 -19.38 6.32
C LEU A 234 -58.27 -18.58 7.48
N LEU A 235 -57.05 -18.90 7.89
CA LEU A 235 -56.27 -18.10 8.81
C LEU A 235 -55.35 -17.19 8.02
N VAL A 236 -55.36 -15.89 8.31
CA VAL A 236 -54.53 -14.90 7.62
C VAL A 236 -53.70 -14.12 8.62
N ASP A 237 -52.44 -13.89 8.29
CA ASP A 237 -51.46 -13.07 9.03
C ASP A 237 -51.23 -13.53 10.49
N ALA A 238 -51.36 -14.83 10.75
CA ALA A 238 -50.89 -15.46 11.98
C ALA A 238 -49.37 -15.59 11.99
N GLY A 239 -48.75 -15.48 13.17
CA GLY A 239 -47.32 -15.66 13.33
C GLY A 239 -46.92 -15.80 14.79
N ALA A 240 -45.62 -15.72 15.09
CA ALA A 240 -45.14 -15.87 16.47
C ALA A 240 -45.66 -14.77 17.42
N LEU A 241 -46.01 -13.60 16.89
CA LEU A 241 -46.41 -12.42 17.66
C LEU A 241 -47.92 -12.13 17.62
N SER A 242 -48.69 -12.80 16.75
CA SER A 242 -50.13 -12.64 16.65
C SER A 242 -50.81 -13.95 16.23
N ALA A 243 -52.01 -14.18 16.75
CA ALA A 243 -52.85 -15.31 16.35
C ALA A 243 -53.44 -15.16 14.93
N GLY A 244 -53.28 -14.00 14.28
CA GLY A 244 -53.89 -13.73 12.98
C GLY A 244 -55.40 -13.53 13.04
N GLN A 245 -56.03 -13.49 11.86
CA GLN A 245 -57.48 -13.40 11.71
C GLN A 245 -58.02 -14.66 11.04
N THR A 246 -58.99 -15.31 11.70
CA THR A 246 -59.67 -16.49 11.16
C THR A 246 -60.99 -16.12 10.50
N PHE A 247 -61.15 -16.51 9.25
CA PHE A 247 -62.37 -16.38 8.46
C PHE A 247 -62.99 -17.77 8.32
N ALA A 248 -64.06 -18.03 9.08
CA ALA A 248 -64.65 -19.36 9.18
C ALA A 248 -65.81 -19.57 8.20
N GLY A 249 -66.02 -20.82 7.77
CA GLY A 249 -67.16 -21.23 6.96
C GLY A 249 -67.17 -20.68 5.54
N LEU A 250 -65.98 -20.52 4.94
CA LEU A 250 -65.84 -20.08 3.56
C LEU A 250 -66.26 -21.19 2.62
N ARG A 251 -67.26 -20.91 1.78
CA ARG A 251 -67.93 -21.94 1.00
C ARG A 251 -67.79 -21.72 -0.49
N ILE A 252 -67.24 -22.71 -1.17
CA ILE A 252 -67.31 -22.87 -2.62
C ILE A 252 -68.51 -23.75 -2.93
N ASP A 253 -69.51 -23.17 -3.58
CA ASP A 253 -70.69 -23.87 -4.10
C ASP A 253 -70.92 -23.50 -5.56
N LYS A 254 -71.92 -24.14 -6.18
CA LYS A 254 -72.27 -23.91 -7.58
C LYS A 254 -72.51 -22.42 -7.90
N ALA A 255 -73.18 -21.69 -7.00
CA ALA A 255 -73.53 -20.29 -7.25
C ALA A 255 -72.29 -19.41 -7.28
N LEU A 256 -71.34 -19.64 -6.36
CA LEU A 256 -70.05 -18.96 -6.39
C LEU A 256 -69.25 -19.29 -7.65
N VAL A 257 -69.16 -20.58 -8.02
CA VAL A 257 -68.40 -21.03 -9.21
C VAL A 257 -68.94 -20.38 -10.47
N ASP A 258 -70.26 -20.47 -10.68
CA ASP A 258 -70.94 -19.88 -11.85
C ASP A 258 -70.73 -18.35 -11.87
N ALA A 259 -70.82 -17.69 -10.71
CA ALA A 259 -70.61 -16.25 -10.61
C ALA A 259 -69.15 -15.82 -10.83
N ALA A 260 -68.18 -16.66 -10.45
CA ALA A 260 -66.75 -16.39 -10.61
C ALA A 260 -66.29 -16.58 -12.05
N LEU A 261 -66.74 -17.66 -12.70
CA LEU A 261 -66.30 -18.04 -14.04
C LEU A 261 -67.20 -17.49 -15.14
N GLY A 262 -68.36 -16.92 -14.78
CA GLY A 262 -69.35 -16.45 -15.75
C GLY A 262 -70.03 -17.61 -16.50
N THR A 263 -70.14 -18.78 -15.86
CA THR A 263 -70.72 -20.00 -16.43
C THR A 263 -72.05 -20.34 -15.74
N SER A 264 -72.61 -21.51 -16.06
CA SER A 264 -73.85 -22.04 -15.43
C SER A 264 -73.79 -23.55 -15.18
N ASP A 265 -72.62 -24.15 -15.38
CA ASP A 265 -72.38 -25.59 -15.28
C ASP A 265 -71.78 -26.00 -13.92
N GLY A 266 -71.31 -25.03 -13.13
CA GLY A 266 -70.72 -25.25 -11.81
C GLY A 266 -69.37 -25.95 -11.88
N THR A 267 -68.66 -25.90 -13.01
CA THR A 267 -67.43 -26.67 -13.22
C THR A 267 -66.18 -25.84 -12.98
N ILE A 268 -65.25 -26.37 -12.18
CA ILE A 268 -63.85 -25.94 -12.10
C ILE A 268 -63.01 -27.01 -12.78
N SER A 269 -62.32 -26.66 -13.87
CA SER A 269 -61.57 -27.57 -14.75
C SER A 269 -60.07 -27.47 -14.58
N THR A 270 -59.58 -26.32 -14.13
CA THR A 270 -58.13 -26.04 -13.99
C THR A 270 -57.82 -25.29 -12.70
N GLY A 271 -56.57 -25.34 -12.26
CA GLY A 271 -56.04 -24.50 -11.19
C GLY A 271 -56.15 -23.00 -11.49
N ALA A 272 -56.18 -22.59 -12.77
CA ALA A 272 -56.46 -21.20 -13.14
C ALA A 272 -57.90 -20.80 -12.80
N GLU A 273 -58.88 -21.66 -13.11
CA GLU A 273 -60.28 -21.44 -12.72
C GLU A 273 -60.46 -21.51 -11.21
N MET A 274 -59.74 -22.42 -10.53
CA MET A 274 -59.72 -22.49 -9.06
C MET A 274 -59.26 -21.16 -8.44
N ARG A 275 -58.20 -20.55 -8.98
CA ARG A 275 -57.75 -19.20 -8.55
C ARG A 275 -58.83 -18.16 -8.73
N THR A 276 -59.51 -18.14 -9.88
CA THR A 276 -60.62 -17.21 -10.13
C THR A 276 -61.75 -17.37 -9.11
N VAL A 277 -62.11 -18.60 -8.79
CA VAL A 277 -63.15 -18.90 -7.79
C VAL A 277 -62.71 -18.48 -6.39
N LEU A 278 -61.49 -18.81 -5.98
CA LEU A 278 -60.93 -18.43 -4.68
C LEU A 278 -60.80 -16.91 -4.53
N GLU A 279 -60.34 -16.20 -5.56
CA GLU A 279 -60.30 -14.74 -5.51
C GLU A 279 -61.70 -14.17 -5.32
N LYS A 280 -62.68 -14.64 -6.09
CA LYS A 280 -64.05 -14.14 -5.94
C LYS A 280 -64.57 -14.41 -4.53
N LEU A 281 -64.28 -15.59 -3.97
CA LEU A 281 -64.61 -15.91 -2.58
C LEU A 281 -63.99 -14.90 -1.60
N PHE A 282 -62.70 -14.59 -1.77
CA PHE A 282 -61.99 -13.66 -0.90
C PHE A 282 -62.56 -12.23 -1.01
N VAL A 283 -62.78 -11.75 -2.23
CA VAL A 283 -63.34 -10.42 -2.48
C VAL A 283 -64.76 -10.29 -1.95
N ASP A 284 -65.65 -11.25 -2.23
CA ASP A 284 -67.05 -11.22 -1.80
C ASP A 284 -67.16 -11.23 -0.26
N ASN A 285 -66.18 -11.84 0.43
CA ASN A 285 -66.12 -11.90 1.90
C ASN A 285 -65.17 -10.87 2.53
N SER A 286 -64.59 -9.95 1.75
CA SER A 286 -63.64 -8.93 2.23
C SER A 286 -62.44 -9.51 3.00
N ILE A 287 -61.96 -10.67 2.56
CA ILE A 287 -60.81 -11.35 3.15
C ILE A 287 -59.54 -10.65 2.64
N PRO A 288 -58.57 -10.32 3.52
CA PRO A 288 -57.30 -9.72 3.14
C PRO A 288 -56.34 -10.77 2.53
N ALA A 289 -56.81 -11.52 1.54
CA ALA A 289 -56.09 -12.57 0.85
C ALA A 289 -56.33 -12.50 -0.65
N THR A 290 -55.47 -13.14 -1.43
CA THR A 290 -55.57 -13.21 -2.88
C THR A 290 -55.20 -14.58 -3.39
N ALA A 291 -55.83 -14.99 -4.50
CA ALA A 291 -55.46 -16.15 -5.29
C ALA A 291 -54.89 -15.74 -6.67
N TYR A 292 -54.73 -14.43 -6.92
CA TYR A 292 -54.30 -13.86 -8.20
C TYR A 292 -52.90 -13.23 -8.19
N GLU A 293 -52.13 -13.38 -7.11
CA GLU A 293 -50.80 -12.78 -7.10
C GLU A 293 -49.96 -13.29 -8.28
N THR A 294 -49.68 -12.35 -9.19
CA THR A 294 -49.05 -12.61 -10.49
C THR A 294 -47.54 -12.77 -10.36
N MET A 295 -46.98 -12.62 -9.16
CA MET A 295 -45.53 -12.75 -8.96
C MET A 295 -45.03 -14.19 -9.07
N PHE A 296 -45.84 -15.22 -8.74
CA PHE A 296 -45.35 -16.61 -8.69
C PHE A 296 -46.29 -17.68 -9.26
N SER A 297 -47.48 -17.29 -9.76
CA SER A 297 -48.37 -18.24 -10.41
C SER A 297 -47.70 -18.81 -11.67
N SER A 298 -47.22 -20.05 -11.60
CA SER A 298 -46.82 -20.77 -12.79
C SER A 298 -48.01 -20.78 -13.75
N THR A 299 -47.77 -20.68 -15.05
CA THR A 299 -48.80 -20.90 -16.08
C THR A 299 -49.33 -22.35 -16.10
N ASP A 300 -48.88 -23.17 -15.15
CA ASP A 300 -49.28 -24.56 -14.97
C ASP A 300 -50.76 -24.64 -14.53
N PRO A 301 -51.63 -25.24 -15.34
CA PRO A 301 -53.04 -25.39 -15.02
C PRO A 301 -53.28 -26.40 -13.88
N SER A 302 -52.25 -27.10 -13.38
CA SER A 302 -52.36 -28.04 -12.25
C SER A 302 -52.02 -27.41 -10.90
N LYS A 303 -51.78 -26.10 -10.83
CA LYS A 303 -51.34 -25.42 -9.61
C LYS A 303 -52.16 -24.16 -9.35
N PHE A 304 -52.30 -23.85 -8.07
CA PHE A 304 -52.83 -22.58 -7.62
C PHE A 304 -52.07 -22.15 -6.37
N GLU A 305 -52.15 -20.86 -6.08
CA GLU A 305 -51.48 -20.23 -4.95
C GLU A 305 -52.49 -19.33 -4.27
N ILE A 306 -52.38 -19.24 -2.96
CA ILE A 306 -53.09 -18.25 -2.15
C ILE A 306 -52.05 -17.47 -1.35
N GLY A 307 -52.23 -16.17 -1.23
CA GLY A 307 -51.33 -15.26 -0.54
C GLY A 307 -52.09 -14.34 0.40
N SER A 308 -51.43 -13.91 1.46
CA SER A 308 -51.93 -12.79 2.26
C SER A 308 -51.69 -11.48 1.53
N LEU A 309 -52.67 -10.58 1.58
CA LEU A 309 -52.49 -9.18 1.15
C LEU A 309 -51.82 -8.33 2.24
N GLU A 310 -51.61 -8.88 3.43
CA GLU A 310 -50.99 -8.22 4.59
C GLU A 310 -51.71 -6.94 5.02
N THR A 311 -53.02 -6.88 4.78
CA THR A 311 -53.88 -5.72 5.10
C THR A 311 -54.78 -5.94 6.32
N SER A 312 -54.65 -7.08 7.00
CA SER A 312 -55.43 -7.42 8.21
C SER A 312 -55.12 -6.51 9.41
N GLY A 313 -53.94 -5.87 9.41
CA GLY A 313 -53.41 -5.10 10.53
C GLY A 313 -52.59 -5.92 11.53
N GLU A 314 -52.56 -7.24 11.39
CA GLU A 314 -51.72 -8.12 12.21
C GLU A 314 -50.25 -8.04 11.79
N PRO A 315 -49.27 -8.30 12.67
CA PRO A 315 -47.85 -8.27 12.30
C PRO A 315 -47.39 -9.48 11.48
N GLY A 316 -48.13 -10.59 11.48
CA GLY A 316 -47.79 -11.76 10.69
C GLY A 316 -47.97 -11.52 9.18
N SER A 317 -47.43 -12.45 8.40
CA SER A 317 -47.64 -12.52 6.96
C SER A 317 -47.75 -13.99 6.59
N SER A 318 -48.97 -14.50 6.56
CA SER A 318 -49.21 -15.93 6.42
C SER A 318 -50.61 -16.20 5.90
N ILE A 319 -50.81 -17.39 5.38
CA ILE A 319 -52.11 -17.84 4.94
C ILE A 319 -52.23 -19.34 5.12
N GLU A 320 -53.21 -19.81 5.88
CA GLU A 320 -53.39 -21.23 6.15
C GLU A 320 -54.86 -21.64 5.94
N VAL A 321 -55.06 -22.71 5.17
CA VAL A 321 -56.37 -23.35 4.98
C VAL A 321 -56.58 -24.39 6.08
N MET A 322 -57.67 -24.22 6.83
CA MET A 322 -58.04 -25.08 7.96
C MET A 322 -59.44 -25.69 7.77
N ASN A 323 -59.75 -26.72 8.56
CA ASN A 323 -61.10 -27.28 8.72
C ASN A 323 -61.82 -27.62 7.40
N VAL A 324 -61.07 -28.12 6.40
CA VAL A 324 -61.60 -28.44 5.07
C VAL A 324 -62.63 -29.57 5.17
N ASN A 325 -63.82 -29.32 4.65
CA ASN A 325 -64.93 -30.25 4.56
C ASN A 325 -65.60 -30.14 3.19
N SER A 326 -66.03 -31.25 2.62
CA SER A 326 -66.66 -31.25 1.29
C SER A 326 -67.76 -32.28 1.16
N SER A 327 -68.72 -32.00 0.28
CA SER A 327 -69.79 -32.91 -0.07
C SER A 327 -70.10 -32.78 -1.56
N PHE A 328 -69.95 -33.88 -2.29
CA PHE A 328 -70.28 -33.98 -3.72
C PHE A 328 -71.27 -35.13 -4.03
N GLY A 329 -72.14 -35.47 -3.09
CA GLY A 329 -73.16 -36.52 -3.31
C GLY A 329 -72.63 -37.91 -3.69
N GLY A 330 -71.34 -38.20 -3.44
CA GLY A 330 -70.67 -39.46 -3.79
C GLY A 330 -70.01 -39.50 -5.18
N ALA A 331 -69.99 -38.39 -5.93
CA ALA A 331 -69.35 -38.32 -7.25
C ALA A 331 -67.81 -38.29 -7.20
N TYR A 332 -67.22 -37.93 -6.05
CA TYR A 332 -65.77 -37.84 -5.82
C TYR A 332 -65.39 -38.61 -4.54
N PRO A 333 -64.12 -38.99 -4.37
CA PRO A 333 -63.65 -39.63 -3.14
C PRO A 333 -63.98 -38.81 -1.88
N PRO A 334 -64.24 -39.46 -0.73
CA PRO A 334 -64.47 -38.73 0.53
C PRO A 334 -63.32 -37.78 0.86
N GLY A 335 -63.64 -36.52 1.19
CA GLY A 335 -62.65 -35.49 1.53
C GLY A 335 -62.02 -34.78 0.33
N TYR A 336 -62.43 -35.08 -0.90
CA TYR A 336 -61.96 -34.37 -2.09
C TYR A 336 -62.35 -32.89 -2.05
N ALA A 337 -61.39 -31.96 -2.17
CA ALA A 337 -61.62 -30.52 -2.04
C ALA A 337 -60.74 -29.69 -3.00
N LEU A 338 -60.54 -30.19 -4.23
CA LEU A 338 -59.84 -29.48 -5.31
C LEU A 338 -58.38 -29.10 -5.03
N GLY A 339 -57.77 -29.72 -4.02
CA GLY A 339 -56.39 -29.48 -3.58
C GLY A 339 -56.28 -28.77 -2.24
N LEU A 340 -57.38 -28.19 -1.73
CA LEU A 340 -57.41 -27.57 -0.40
C LEU A 340 -57.25 -28.62 0.72
N GLU A 341 -57.63 -29.87 0.46
CA GLU A 341 -57.50 -31.00 1.40
C GLU A 341 -56.05 -31.41 1.68
N ASN A 342 -55.09 -30.96 0.86
CA ASN A 342 -53.68 -31.33 0.98
C ASN A 342 -52.86 -30.16 1.54
N PRO A 343 -51.76 -30.42 2.28
CA PRO A 343 -50.85 -29.36 2.68
C PRO A 343 -50.21 -28.69 1.46
N PRO A 344 -49.78 -27.42 1.58
CA PRO A 344 -49.03 -26.75 0.52
C PRO A 344 -47.70 -27.47 0.25
N TYR A 345 -47.25 -27.46 -1.00
CA TYR A 345 -45.93 -28.01 -1.36
C TYR A 345 -44.81 -26.96 -1.24
N ARG A 346 -45.17 -25.68 -1.10
CA ARG A 346 -44.32 -24.57 -0.69
C ARG A 346 -45.11 -23.66 0.23
N ASP A 347 -44.47 -23.30 1.33
CA ASP A 347 -45.01 -22.44 2.37
C ASP A 347 -43.94 -21.37 2.64
N HIS A 348 -44.34 -20.11 2.51
CA HIS A 348 -43.49 -18.94 2.74
C HIS A 348 -44.09 -18.03 3.82
N ASP A 349 -44.75 -18.63 4.80
CA ASP A 349 -45.33 -17.88 5.90
C ASP A 349 -44.27 -17.27 6.83
N ASN A 350 -44.55 -16.05 7.26
CA ASN A 350 -43.77 -15.25 8.19
C ASN A 350 -42.29 -15.09 7.81
N MET A 351 -42.01 -14.90 6.52
CA MET A 351 -40.66 -14.59 6.05
C MET A 351 -40.21 -13.21 6.54
N TYR A 352 -39.13 -13.19 7.30
CA TYR A 352 -38.43 -11.96 7.68
C TYR A 352 -37.26 -11.72 6.72
N PRO A 353 -37.12 -10.51 6.17
CA PRO A 353 -36.01 -10.16 5.30
C PRO A 353 -34.69 -10.31 6.05
N SER A 354 -33.80 -11.13 5.51
CA SER A 354 -32.41 -11.22 5.95
C SER A 354 -31.45 -11.05 4.78
N ALA A 355 -30.21 -10.74 5.10
CA ALA A 355 -29.11 -10.75 4.15
C ALA A 355 -27.88 -11.36 4.80
N ASP A 356 -27.12 -12.13 4.04
CA ASP A 356 -26.04 -12.94 4.56
C ASP A 356 -24.70 -12.56 3.94
N ILE A 357 -23.64 -12.68 4.73
CA ILE A 357 -22.25 -12.71 4.26
C ILE A 357 -21.58 -13.96 4.81
N THR A 358 -20.52 -14.40 4.14
CA THR A 358 -19.70 -15.54 4.61
C THR A 358 -18.40 -15.03 5.18
N PHE A 359 -18.12 -15.42 6.42
CA PHE A 359 -16.84 -15.18 7.07
C PHE A 359 -15.74 -15.99 6.40
N SER A 360 -14.74 -15.30 5.83
CA SER A 360 -13.64 -15.94 5.10
C SER A 360 -12.49 -16.36 6.00
N LYS A 361 -11.92 -15.42 6.76
CA LYS A 361 -10.72 -15.64 7.59
C LYS A 361 -10.60 -14.65 8.77
N PRO A 362 -9.87 -15.04 9.83
CA PRO A 362 -9.56 -14.15 10.94
C PRO A 362 -8.75 -12.92 10.51
N PHE A 363 -8.93 -11.80 11.21
CA PHE A 363 -8.15 -10.58 10.99
C PHE A 363 -8.00 -9.77 12.28
N THR A 364 -7.08 -8.81 12.28
CA THR A 364 -6.80 -7.94 13.43
C THR A 364 -6.96 -6.48 13.05
N VAL A 365 -7.75 -5.73 13.82
CA VAL A 365 -7.79 -4.27 13.74
C VAL A 365 -6.68 -3.71 14.62
N SER A 366 -5.59 -3.28 13.99
CA SER A 366 -4.46 -2.63 14.65
C SER A 366 -4.82 -1.22 15.17
N PRO A 367 -4.01 -0.62 16.07
CA PRO A 367 -4.24 0.75 16.55
C PRO A 367 -4.20 1.83 15.45
N THR A 368 -3.63 1.52 14.28
CA THR A 368 -3.50 2.43 13.14
C THR A 368 -4.49 2.13 12.01
N SER A 369 -5.39 1.16 12.20
CA SER A 369 -6.36 0.74 11.20
C SER A 369 -7.79 0.86 11.70
N SER A 370 -8.71 1.13 10.78
CA SER A 370 -10.15 1.09 11.02
C SER A 370 -10.90 0.65 9.75
N PHE A 371 -12.13 0.19 9.92
CA PHE A 371 -13.07 0.00 8.82
C PHE A 371 -14.41 0.66 9.13
N TRP A 372 -15.20 0.89 8.09
CA TRP A 372 -16.55 1.41 8.24
C TRP A 372 -17.49 0.82 7.21
N PHE A 373 -18.78 0.87 7.52
CA PHE A 373 -19.85 0.35 6.69
C PHE A 373 -21.12 1.15 6.93
N ASP A 374 -22.02 1.15 5.95
CA ASP A 374 -23.30 1.83 6.03
C ASP A 374 -24.41 0.83 6.36
N VAL A 375 -25.33 1.25 7.22
CA VAL A 375 -26.52 0.50 7.64
C VAL A 375 -27.76 1.34 7.45
N GLN A 376 -28.79 0.74 6.85
CA GLN A 376 -30.16 1.23 6.86
C GLN A 376 -31.10 0.07 7.22
N VAL A 377 -32.06 0.34 8.11
CA VAL A 377 -33.12 -0.60 8.50
C VAL A 377 -34.47 0.05 8.27
N GLY A 378 -35.35 -0.62 7.51
CA GLY A 378 -36.65 -0.13 7.09
C GLY A 378 -36.58 1.23 6.41
N THR A 379 -37.37 2.17 6.91
CA THR A 379 -37.40 3.58 6.45
C THR A 379 -36.40 4.48 7.20
N GLY A 380 -35.54 3.89 8.05
CA GLY A 380 -34.51 4.61 8.79
C GLY A 380 -33.50 5.32 7.89
N ALA A 381 -32.75 6.25 8.48
CA ALA A 381 -31.66 6.91 7.77
C ALA A 381 -30.50 5.95 7.49
N LEU A 382 -29.81 6.13 6.36
CA LEU A 382 -28.53 5.47 6.11
C LEU A 382 -27.48 6.05 7.05
N THR A 383 -26.87 5.20 7.88
CA THR A 383 -25.91 5.58 8.92
C THR A 383 -24.59 4.84 8.74
N THR A 384 -23.47 5.56 8.81
CA THR A 384 -22.13 4.97 8.73
C THR A 384 -21.62 4.62 10.12
N HIS A 385 -21.17 3.39 10.29
CA HIS A 385 -20.58 2.86 11.52
C HIS A 385 -19.10 2.60 11.33
N THR A 386 -18.26 3.12 12.23
CA THR A 386 -16.81 2.94 12.19
C THR A 386 -16.36 1.97 13.27
N VAL A 387 -15.52 1.02 12.90
CA VAL A 387 -14.89 0.03 13.77
C VAL A 387 -13.39 0.27 13.78
N ASP A 388 -12.89 0.71 14.92
CA ASP A 388 -11.46 0.73 15.25
C ASP A 388 -11.15 -0.33 16.31
N ARG A 389 -9.88 -0.45 16.69
CA ARG A 389 -9.45 -1.43 17.71
C ARG A 389 -10.21 -1.28 19.02
N SER A 390 -10.50 -0.05 19.46
CA SER A 390 -11.20 0.17 20.72
C SER A 390 -12.64 -0.33 20.69
N VAL A 391 -13.30 -0.25 19.52
CA VAL A 391 -14.63 -0.83 19.29
C VAL A 391 -14.57 -2.36 19.35
N VAL A 392 -13.59 -2.98 18.70
CA VAL A 392 -13.41 -4.44 18.73
C VAL A 392 -13.16 -4.93 20.16
N ASP A 393 -12.20 -4.30 20.85
CA ASP A 393 -11.82 -4.64 22.22
C ASP A 393 -13.02 -4.48 23.18
N ALA A 394 -13.82 -3.41 23.02
CA ALA A 394 -15.02 -3.20 23.84
C ALA A 394 -16.13 -4.22 23.55
N ALA A 395 -16.36 -4.56 22.27
CA ALA A 395 -17.40 -5.52 21.88
C ALA A 395 -17.07 -6.95 22.31
N LEU A 396 -15.79 -7.35 22.23
CA LEU A 396 -15.35 -8.71 22.53
C LEU A 396 -14.82 -8.89 23.96
N GLY A 397 -14.57 -7.79 24.68
CA GLY A 397 -13.92 -7.84 25.99
C GLY A 397 -12.44 -8.24 25.92
N THR A 398 -11.76 -7.91 24.82
CA THR A 398 -10.34 -8.22 24.59
C THR A 398 -9.48 -6.94 24.58
N THR A 399 -8.19 -7.07 24.29
CA THR A 399 -7.26 -5.93 24.19
C THR A 399 -6.33 -6.05 22.99
N ASP A 400 -6.63 -6.90 22.03
CA ASP A 400 -5.75 -7.28 20.91
C ASP A 400 -6.29 -6.84 19.54
N GLY A 401 -7.54 -6.40 19.45
CA GLY A 401 -8.24 -6.09 18.22
C GLY A 401 -8.47 -7.31 17.32
N TYR A 402 -8.35 -8.53 17.84
CA TYR A 402 -8.41 -9.76 17.04
C TYR A 402 -9.85 -10.26 16.88
N ILE A 403 -10.24 -10.52 15.63
CA ILE A 403 -11.53 -11.10 15.26
C ILE A 403 -11.26 -12.50 14.70
N ALA A 404 -11.58 -13.51 15.52
CA ALA A 404 -11.20 -14.89 15.27
C ALA A 404 -12.14 -15.64 14.32
N ASP A 405 -13.44 -15.34 14.35
CA ASP A 405 -14.47 -16.10 13.62
C ASP A 405 -15.72 -15.24 13.31
N ALA A 406 -16.69 -15.86 12.65
CA ALA A 406 -17.96 -15.24 12.27
C ALA A 406 -18.75 -14.73 13.48
N THR A 407 -18.71 -15.46 14.61
CA THR A 407 -19.40 -15.05 15.84
C THR A 407 -18.78 -13.80 16.45
N ALA A 408 -17.45 -13.71 16.47
CA ALA A 408 -16.73 -12.52 16.90
C ALA A 408 -17.05 -11.32 16.00
N LEU A 409 -17.01 -11.49 14.67
CA LEU A 409 -17.35 -10.40 13.74
C LEU A 409 -18.81 -9.95 13.92
N ALA A 410 -19.76 -10.88 13.97
CA ALA A 410 -21.17 -10.58 14.20
C ALA A 410 -21.39 -9.79 15.50
N THR A 411 -20.67 -10.16 16.57
CA THR A 411 -20.72 -9.45 17.87
C THR A 411 -20.24 -8.01 17.73
N VAL A 412 -19.12 -7.78 17.03
CA VAL A 412 -18.58 -6.42 16.77
C VAL A 412 -19.55 -5.59 15.92
N LEU A 413 -20.10 -6.17 14.85
CA LEU A 413 -21.04 -5.49 13.96
C LEU A 413 -22.35 -5.14 14.69
N ALA A 414 -22.91 -6.07 15.47
CA ALA A 414 -24.09 -5.81 16.31
C ALA A 414 -23.81 -4.71 17.34
N TYR A 415 -22.63 -4.73 17.97
CA TYR A 415 -22.25 -3.76 18.98
C TYR A 415 -22.22 -2.33 18.43
N VAL A 416 -21.56 -2.12 17.28
CA VAL A 416 -21.44 -0.78 16.68
C VAL A 416 -22.76 -0.33 16.04
N ALA A 417 -23.51 -1.24 15.42
CA ALA A 417 -24.74 -0.94 14.69
C ALA A 417 -26.02 -1.00 15.55
N ALA A 418 -25.92 -1.25 16.86
CA ALA A 418 -27.06 -1.30 17.78
C ALA A 418 -28.01 -0.07 17.67
N PRO A 419 -27.53 1.18 17.51
CA PRO A 419 -28.41 2.34 17.34
C PRO A 419 -29.28 2.32 16.07
N SER A 420 -28.93 1.49 15.08
CA SER A 420 -29.68 1.33 13.84
C SER A 420 -30.77 0.26 13.93
N ASN A 421 -30.96 -0.39 15.09
CA ASN A 421 -31.87 -1.52 15.29
C ASN A 421 -31.58 -2.69 14.31
N LEU A 422 -30.30 -2.88 13.99
CA LEU A 422 -29.82 -3.99 13.17
C LEU A 422 -29.52 -5.19 14.09
N ALA A 423 -30.17 -6.32 13.83
CA ALA A 423 -29.81 -7.59 14.41
C ALA A 423 -28.74 -8.27 13.54
N VAL A 424 -27.63 -8.67 14.15
CA VAL A 424 -26.56 -9.43 13.50
C VAL A 424 -26.34 -10.73 14.26
N THR A 425 -26.44 -11.85 13.56
CA THR A 425 -26.25 -13.19 14.15
C THR A 425 -25.26 -13.98 13.31
N ALA A 426 -24.69 -15.04 13.88
CA ALA A 426 -23.79 -15.93 13.16
C ALA A 426 -24.17 -17.39 13.38
N ASN A 427 -24.08 -18.19 12.31
CA ASN A 427 -24.24 -19.64 12.34
C ASN A 427 -23.15 -20.30 11.47
N GLY A 428 -22.22 -21.01 12.10
CA GLY A 428 -21.03 -21.49 11.42
C GLY A 428 -20.20 -20.32 10.87
N THR A 429 -20.01 -20.27 9.56
CA THR A 429 -19.31 -19.16 8.88
C THR A 429 -20.26 -18.09 8.35
N GLU A 430 -21.58 -18.30 8.41
CA GLU A 430 -22.56 -17.34 7.89
C GLU A 430 -22.86 -16.27 8.95
N ILE A 431 -22.90 -15.02 8.51
CA ILE A 431 -23.32 -13.87 9.32
C ILE A 431 -24.57 -13.30 8.68
N THR A 432 -25.66 -13.31 9.44
CA THR A 432 -26.99 -12.88 9.00
C THR A 432 -27.34 -11.53 9.59
N PHE A 433 -27.69 -10.60 8.71
CA PHE A 433 -28.23 -9.28 9.02
C PHE A 433 -29.75 -9.31 8.90
N SER A 434 -30.46 -8.83 9.90
CA SER A 434 -31.92 -8.71 9.91
C SER A 434 -32.35 -7.51 10.76
N ALA A 435 -33.62 -7.10 10.66
CA ALA A 435 -34.15 -6.06 11.52
C ALA A 435 -34.39 -6.62 12.94
N ASP A 436 -34.17 -5.81 13.98
CA ASP A 436 -34.57 -6.18 15.34
C ASP A 436 -36.10 -6.31 15.43
N LEU A 437 -36.59 -7.54 15.61
CA LEU A 437 -38.01 -7.87 15.66
C LEU A 437 -38.74 -7.27 16.87
N SER A 438 -38.03 -6.83 17.91
CA SER A 438 -38.64 -6.11 19.02
C SER A 438 -39.06 -4.68 18.64
N VAL A 439 -38.46 -4.14 17.57
CA VAL A 439 -38.74 -2.81 17.02
C VAL A 439 -39.56 -2.92 15.73
N TYR A 440 -39.28 -3.92 14.90
CA TYR A 440 -39.92 -4.17 13.61
C TYR A 440 -40.57 -5.57 13.58
N PRO A 441 -41.73 -5.75 14.24
CA PRO A 441 -42.37 -7.07 14.36
C PRO A 441 -43.02 -7.57 13.07
N GLU A 442 -43.26 -6.70 12.09
CA GLU A 442 -43.97 -7.03 10.86
C GLU A 442 -43.18 -8.01 10.00
N ALA A 443 -43.86 -9.06 9.53
CA ALA A 443 -43.33 -10.03 8.58
C ALA A 443 -43.76 -9.69 7.14
N GLY A 444 -43.16 -10.40 6.19
CA GLY A 444 -43.47 -10.34 4.77
C GLY A 444 -43.18 -8.99 4.12
N ASN A 445 -44.01 -8.49 3.20
CA ASN A 445 -43.73 -7.27 2.44
C ASN A 445 -43.70 -5.99 3.29
N ARG A 446 -44.37 -5.99 4.44
CA ARG A 446 -44.30 -4.91 5.42
C ARG A 446 -43.07 -4.96 6.32
N ALA A 447 -42.33 -6.06 6.31
CA ALA A 447 -41.16 -6.21 7.15
C ALA A 447 -40.08 -5.16 6.83
N ALA A 448 -39.39 -4.72 7.86
CA ALA A 448 -38.27 -3.82 7.71
C ALA A 448 -37.12 -4.52 6.99
N ARG A 449 -36.75 -3.97 5.83
CA ARG A 449 -35.59 -4.43 5.07
C ARG A 449 -34.31 -3.88 5.68
N VAL A 450 -33.26 -4.66 5.71
CA VAL A 450 -31.90 -4.23 6.02
C VAL A 450 -31.05 -4.06 4.77
N ASN A 451 -30.23 -3.02 4.80
CA ASN A 451 -29.22 -2.73 3.80
C ASN A 451 -27.90 -2.48 4.54
N VAL A 452 -26.93 -3.36 4.31
CA VAL A 452 -25.58 -3.27 4.90
C VAL A 452 -24.56 -3.30 3.78
N GLY A 453 -23.77 -2.23 3.64
CA GLY A 453 -22.88 -2.10 2.51
C GLY A 453 -21.87 -0.98 2.65
N ASN A 454 -21.30 -0.53 1.53
CA ASN A 454 -20.26 0.51 1.48
C ASN A 454 -19.09 0.23 2.45
N VAL A 455 -18.66 -1.04 2.52
CA VAL A 455 -17.61 -1.47 3.43
C VAL A 455 -16.24 -0.98 2.93
N GLN A 456 -15.58 -0.15 3.73
CA GLN A 456 -14.30 0.48 3.41
C GLN A 456 -13.34 0.45 4.60
N SER A 457 -12.07 0.81 4.39
CA SER A 457 -11.06 0.82 5.46
C SER A 457 -10.03 1.92 5.31
N ASN A 458 -9.35 2.21 6.42
CA ASN A 458 -8.15 3.02 6.47
C ASN A 458 -7.04 2.22 7.18
N PRO A 459 -5.88 1.98 6.54
CA PRO A 459 -5.62 2.23 5.13
C PRO A 459 -6.59 1.42 4.23
N SER A 460 -6.85 1.91 3.02
CA SER A 460 -7.75 1.24 2.06
C SER A 460 -7.20 -0.08 1.56
N TRP A 461 -5.88 -0.23 1.61
CA TRP A 461 -5.14 -1.45 1.33
C TRP A 461 -3.73 -1.31 1.95
N ALA A 462 -3.17 -2.42 2.43
CA ALA A 462 -1.76 -2.51 2.81
C ALA A 462 -1.19 -3.83 2.28
N LEU A 463 0.13 -3.94 2.21
CA LEU A 463 0.78 -5.21 1.86
C LEU A 463 0.64 -6.19 3.03
N GLU A 464 0.12 -7.39 2.79
CA GLU A 464 -0.29 -8.31 3.87
C GLU A 464 0.65 -9.51 4.07
N PHE A 465 1.68 -9.62 3.24
CA PHE A 465 2.64 -10.72 3.20
C PHE A 465 4.05 -10.22 2.90
N ASP A 466 5.06 -10.96 3.37
CA ASP A 466 6.44 -10.79 2.93
C ASP A 466 6.67 -11.44 1.56
N LEU A 467 7.62 -10.96 0.75
CA LEU A 467 7.96 -11.58 -0.54
C LEU A 467 8.27 -13.08 -0.40
N ASP A 468 8.82 -13.46 0.76
CA ASP A 468 9.13 -14.83 1.15
C ASP A 468 7.92 -15.72 1.42
N GLU A 469 6.79 -15.13 1.78
CA GLU A 469 5.54 -15.82 2.14
C GLU A 469 4.65 -16.07 0.92
N VAL A 470 5.12 -15.72 -0.29
CA VAL A 470 4.36 -15.98 -1.51
C VAL A 470 4.29 -17.49 -1.76
N ASP A 471 3.08 -18.05 -1.63
CA ASP A 471 2.75 -19.43 -1.95
C ASP A 471 1.49 -19.49 -2.82
N ILE A 472 1.68 -19.67 -4.13
CA ILE A 472 0.57 -19.77 -5.08
C ILE A 472 -0.12 -21.14 -5.08
N THR A 473 0.35 -22.08 -4.26
CA THR A 473 -0.26 -23.42 -4.10
C THR A 473 -1.22 -23.50 -2.92
N GLY A 474 -1.15 -22.54 -2.00
CA GLY A 474 -2.08 -22.37 -0.90
C GLY A 474 -3.28 -21.48 -1.24
N ASP A 475 -4.13 -21.27 -0.23
CA ASP A 475 -5.37 -20.49 -0.32
C ASP A 475 -5.32 -19.21 0.53
N ASP A 476 -4.15 -18.84 1.08
CA ASP A 476 -4.00 -17.67 1.96
C ASP A 476 -4.28 -16.35 1.22
N PHE A 477 -3.80 -16.27 -0.03
CA PHE A 477 -4.00 -15.15 -0.95
C PHE A 477 -4.26 -15.64 -2.37
N THR A 478 -5.12 -14.92 -3.07
CA THR A 478 -5.35 -15.10 -4.50
C THR A 478 -4.15 -14.63 -5.33
N LEU A 479 -4.03 -15.12 -6.56
CA LEU A 479 -2.99 -14.66 -7.50
C LEU A 479 -3.05 -13.15 -7.75
N ASP A 480 -4.25 -12.56 -7.76
CA ASP A 480 -4.42 -11.12 -7.95
C ASP A 480 -3.95 -10.30 -6.73
N GLU A 481 -4.13 -10.83 -5.52
CA GLU A 481 -3.57 -10.23 -4.30
C GLU A 481 -2.04 -10.31 -4.29
N TYR A 482 -1.47 -11.46 -4.69
CA TYR A 482 -0.02 -11.60 -4.84
C TYR A 482 0.55 -10.63 -5.88
N ILE A 483 -0.07 -10.52 -7.06
CA ILE A 483 0.35 -9.58 -8.11
C ILE A 483 0.31 -8.14 -7.60
N ARG A 484 -0.76 -7.76 -6.89
CA ARG A 484 -0.91 -6.42 -6.32
C ARG A 484 0.17 -6.13 -5.27
N GLY A 485 0.46 -7.09 -4.39
CA GLY A 485 1.52 -6.94 -3.38
C GLY A 485 2.92 -6.85 -3.99
N VAL A 486 3.25 -7.69 -4.97
CA VAL A 486 4.52 -7.60 -5.70
C VAL A 486 4.64 -6.29 -6.48
N GLU A 487 3.54 -5.76 -7.03
CA GLU A 487 3.55 -4.45 -7.66
C GLU A 487 3.80 -3.31 -6.66
N PHE A 488 3.31 -3.43 -5.41
CA PHE A 488 3.63 -2.50 -4.34
C PHE A 488 5.14 -2.54 -4.00
N MET A 489 5.70 -3.74 -3.83
CA MET A 489 7.14 -3.95 -3.59
C MET A 489 7.99 -3.38 -4.74
N LEU A 490 7.57 -3.60 -5.99
CA LEU A 490 8.23 -3.07 -7.19
C LEU A 490 8.22 -1.53 -7.19
N LYS A 491 7.08 -0.90 -6.88
CA LYS A 491 6.98 0.57 -6.77
C LYS A 491 7.87 1.12 -5.67
N GLY A 492 7.91 0.47 -4.50
CA GLY A 492 8.83 0.83 -3.41
C GLY A 492 10.30 0.71 -3.83
N SER A 493 10.65 -0.37 -4.55
CA SER A 493 12.01 -0.60 -5.04
C SER A 493 12.43 0.45 -6.08
N ILE A 494 11.54 0.84 -6.99
CA ILE A 494 11.78 1.93 -7.96
C ILE A 494 11.95 3.28 -7.25
N ALA A 495 11.17 3.55 -6.19
CA ALA A 495 11.31 4.77 -5.39
C ALA A 495 12.67 4.81 -4.67
N SER A 496 13.11 3.68 -4.10
CA SER A 496 14.45 3.51 -3.53
C SER A 496 15.54 3.76 -4.58
N ALA A 497 15.44 3.13 -5.76
CA ALA A 497 16.38 3.33 -6.87
C ALA A 497 16.48 4.81 -7.28
N SER A 498 15.34 5.48 -7.37
CA SER A 498 15.26 6.91 -7.72
C SER A 498 15.93 7.79 -6.67
N LEU A 499 15.72 7.50 -5.39
CA LEU A 499 16.38 8.20 -4.28
C LEU A 499 17.90 8.01 -4.33
N LEU A 500 18.37 6.77 -4.49
CA LEU A 500 19.78 6.43 -4.58
C LEU A 500 20.45 7.04 -5.82
N GLY A 501 19.81 6.98 -6.98
CA GLY A 501 20.32 7.60 -8.21
C GLY A 501 20.39 9.13 -8.13
N SER A 502 19.45 9.77 -7.44
CA SER A 502 19.50 11.22 -7.17
C SER A 502 20.65 11.59 -6.22
N LEU A 503 20.93 10.74 -5.22
CA LEU A 503 22.05 10.89 -4.30
C LEU A 503 23.39 10.75 -5.05
N GLN A 504 23.52 9.72 -5.89
CA GLN A 504 24.68 9.51 -6.75
C GLN A 504 24.95 10.72 -7.66
N SER A 505 23.92 11.18 -8.40
CA SER A 505 24.03 12.35 -9.28
C SER A 505 24.54 13.59 -8.54
N ARG A 506 24.09 13.81 -7.29
CA ARG A 506 24.57 14.92 -6.47
C ARG A 506 26.03 14.74 -6.03
N ILE A 507 26.43 13.52 -5.66
CA ILE A 507 27.82 13.23 -5.28
C ILE A 507 28.74 13.44 -6.48
N ASP A 508 28.35 13.00 -7.67
CA ASP A 508 29.11 13.15 -8.91
C ASP A 508 29.32 14.63 -9.28
N LEU A 509 28.25 15.44 -9.26
CA LEU A 509 28.34 16.88 -9.48
C LEU A 509 29.29 17.56 -8.49
N GLN A 510 29.24 17.15 -7.23
CA GLN A 510 30.12 17.71 -6.21
C GLN A 510 31.57 17.25 -6.38
N SER A 511 31.80 16.00 -6.78
CA SER A 511 33.12 15.46 -7.08
C SER A 511 33.77 16.22 -8.24
N GLU A 512 33.02 16.46 -9.31
CA GLU A 512 33.47 17.25 -10.48
C GLU A 512 33.80 18.70 -10.08
N PHE A 513 32.92 19.34 -9.30
CA PHE A 513 33.16 20.69 -8.79
C PHE A 513 34.45 20.77 -7.96
N THR A 514 34.63 19.83 -7.03
CA THR A 514 35.79 19.79 -6.12
C THR A 514 37.08 19.56 -6.89
N THR A 515 37.07 18.64 -7.86
CA THR A 515 38.20 18.37 -8.76
C THR A 515 38.57 19.59 -9.62
N THR A 516 37.58 20.31 -10.12
CA THR A 516 37.78 21.54 -10.89
C THR A 516 38.34 22.68 -10.03
N LEU A 517 37.88 22.78 -8.78
CA LEU A 517 38.38 23.73 -7.80
C LEU A 517 39.84 23.43 -7.44
N MET A 518 40.17 22.17 -7.15
CA MET A 518 41.55 21.72 -6.92
C MET A 518 42.47 22.09 -8.08
N SER A 519 42.08 21.77 -9.32
CA SER A 519 42.83 22.11 -10.53
C SER A 519 43.06 23.62 -10.69
N SER A 520 42.09 24.45 -10.26
CA SER A 520 42.21 25.90 -10.31
C SER A 520 43.12 26.45 -9.20
N ILE A 521 43.10 25.83 -8.01
CA ILE A 521 44.01 26.12 -6.92
C ILE A 521 45.44 25.74 -7.31
N ASP A 522 45.67 24.59 -7.95
CA ASP A 522 46.99 24.17 -8.43
C ASP A 522 47.59 25.17 -9.41
N ARG A 523 46.82 25.60 -10.43
CA ARG A 523 47.24 26.66 -11.36
C ARG A 523 47.50 27.98 -10.65
N GLY A 524 46.69 28.31 -9.64
CA GLY A 524 46.84 29.52 -8.84
C GLY A 524 48.11 29.51 -7.99
N ILE A 525 48.42 28.39 -7.33
CA ILE A 525 49.67 28.16 -6.63
C ILE A 525 50.82 28.31 -7.61
N GLY A 526 50.77 27.63 -8.75
CA GLY A 526 51.85 27.65 -9.73
C GLY A 526 52.17 29.07 -10.22
N ARG A 527 51.15 29.89 -10.51
CA ARG A 527 51.35 31.30 -10.87
C ARG A 527 52.00 32.16 -9.78
N LEU A 528 51.87 31.78 -8.51
CA LEU A 528 52.40 32.55 -7.39
C LEU A 528 53.84 32.15 -7.03
N VAL A 529 54.22 30.90 -7.29
CA VAL A 529 55.48 30.37 -6.76
C VAL A 529 56.33 29.59 -7.76
N ASP A 530 55.83 29.19 -8.91
CA ASP A 530 56.61 28.44 -9.89
C ASP A 530 57.61 29.36 -10.61
N ALA A 531 58.81 28.84 -10.84
CA ALA A 531 59.82 29.55 -11.59
C ALA A 531 59.66 29.32 -13.09
N ASP A 532 59.77 30.39 -13.90
CA ASP A 532 59.93 30.23 -15.34
C ASP A 532 61.31 29.62 -15.63
N MET A 533 61.33 28.33 -15.96
CA MET A 533 62.57 27.58 -16.20
C MET A 533 63.39 28.14 -17.36
N ASN A 534 62.76 28.79 -18.35
CA ASN A 534 63.49 29.41 -19.47
C ASN A 534 64.18 30.70 -19.01
N GLU A 535 63.48 31.53 -18.23
CA GLU A 535 64.04 32.74 -17.66
C GLU A 535 65.16 32.42 -16.68
N GLN A 536 64.92 31.51 -15.72
CA GLN A 536 65.90 31.13 -14.71
C GLN A 536 67.12 30.46 -15.33
N SER A 537 66.95 29.61 -16.35
CA SER A 537 68.07 28.99 -17.09
C SER A 537 68.92 30.03 -17.82
N THR A 538 68.28 31.01 -18.46
CA THR A 538 68.98 32.12 -19.13
C THR A 538 69.72 33.00 -18.12
N ARG A 539 69.07 33.31 -16.99
CA ARG A 539 69.64 34.08 -15.89
C ARG A 539 70.82 33.37 -15.25
N LEU A 540 70.75 32.05 -15.05
CA LEU A 540 71.84 31.24 -14.51
C LEU A 540 73.07 31.32 -15.43
N LYS A 541 72.89 31.16 -16.74
CA LYS A 541 73.99 31.26 -17.72
C LYS A 541 74.61 32.66 -17.73
N ALA A 542 73.77 33.71 -17.65
CA ALA A 542 74.25 35.09 -17.56
C ALA A 542 75.05 35.32 -16.27
N LEU A 543 74.58 34.83 -15.12
CA LEU A 543 75.27 34.92 -13.83
C LEU A 543 76.59 34.15 -13.82
N GLN A 544 76.64 32.96 -14.43
CA GLN A 544 77.88 32.19 -14.62
C GLN A 544 78.89 32.98 -15.45
N THR A 545 78.43 33.64 -16.52
CA THR A 545 79.28 34.50 -17.36
C THR A 545 79.76 35.73 -16.59
N GLN A 546 78.88 36.39 -15.82
CA GLN A 546 79.25 37.51 -14.95
C GLN A 546 80.24 37.09 -13.86
N GLN A 547 80.10 35.89 -13.30
CA GLN A 547 81.04 35.35 -12.31
C GLN A 547 82.43 35.17 -12.91
N GLN A 548 82.53 34.65 -14.13
CA GLN A 548 83.80 34.54 -14.87
C GLN A 548 84.44 35.92 -15.10
N LEU A 549 83.66 36.90 -15.56
CA LEU A 549 84.13 38.27 -15.78
C LEU A 549 84.53 38.98 -14.47
N ALA A 550 83.80 38.74 -13.37
CA ALA A 550 84.10 39.31 -12.06
C ALA A 550 85.37 38.70 -11.44
N MET A 551 85.61 37.40 -11.64
CA MET A 551 86.89 36.76 -11.29
C MET A 551 88.05 37.36 -12.10
N GLN A 552 87.84 37.59 -13.40
CA GLN A 552 88.84 38.24 -14.26
C GLN A 552 89.09 39.69 -13.84
N SER A 553 88.04 40.42 -13.47
CA SER A 553 88.13 41.80 -12.97
C SER A 553 88.83 41.90 -11.60
N LEU A 554 88.59 40.93 -10.72
CA LEU A 554 89.30 40.79 -9.44
C LEU A 554 90.80 40.50 -9.66
N GLN A 555 91.13 39.64 -10.63
CA GLN A 555 92.52 39.39 -11.03
C GLN A 555 93.19 40.66 -11.57
N ILE A 556 92.51 41.43 -12.41
CA ILE A 556 92.99 42.71 -12.95
C ILE A 556 93.15 43.77 -11.85
N ALA A 557 92.20 43.86 -10.92
CA ALA A 557 92.26 44.79 -9.79
C ALA A 557 93.39 44.45 -8.81
N ASN A 558 93.73 43.16 -8.66
CA ASN A 558 94.90 42.72 -7.90
C ASN A 558 96.21 42.99 -8.68
N SER A 559 96.27 42.71 -9.98
CA SER A 559 97.48 42.95 -10.79
C SER A 559 97.79 44.44 -10.98
N ASN A 560 96.78 45.31 -11.06
CA ASN A 560 96.95 46.76 -11.12
C ASN A 560 97.49 47.33 -9.80
N ALA A 561 97.05 46.78 -8.65
CA ALA A 561 97.60 47.15 -7.35
C ALA A 561 99.08 46.70 -7.20
N GLU A 562 99.44 45.52 -7.74
CA GLU A 562 100.83 45.04 -7.82
C GLU A 562 101.69 45.92 -8.73
N SER A 563 101.15 46.37 -9.87
CA SER A 563 101.82 47.27 -10.81
C SER A 563 102.10 48.65 -10.20
N ILE A 564 101.21 49.16 -9.36
CA ILE A 564 101.41 50.40 -8.60
C ILE A 564 102.44 50.19 -7.48
N LEU A 565 102.43 49.04 -6.79
CA LEU A 565 103.45 48.67 -5.80
C LEU A 565 104.86 48.60 -6.39
N ALA A 566 104.98 48.20 -7.66
CA ALA A 566 106.26 48.19 -8.38
C ALA A 566 106.80 49.59 -8.71
N LEU A 567 105.96 50.63 -8.76
CA LEU A 567 106.35 52.02 -8.99
C LEU A 567 106.85 52.74 -7.71
N PHE A 568 106.60 52.16 -6.53
CA PHE A 568 107.04 52.68 -5.23
C PHE A 568 108.12 51.81 -4.56
N ARG A 569 108.74 50.89 -5.31
CA ARG A 569 109.92 50.13 -4.89
C ARG A 569 111.21 50.78 -5.39
#